data_AF-A0A2N2E2E4-F1
#
_entry.id   AF-A0A2N2E2E4-F1
#
_cell.length_a   1.000
_cell.length_b   1.000
_cell.length_c   1.000
_cell.angle_alpha   90.00
_cell.angle_beta   90.00
_cell.angle_gamma   90.00
#
_symmetry.space_group_name_H-M   'P 1'
#
loop_
_entity.id
_entity.type
_entity.pdbx_description
1 polymer ?
#
loop_
_entity_poly.entity_id
_entity_poly.type
_entity_poly.pdbx_seq_one_letter_code
_entity_poly.pdbx_strand_id
1 'polypeptide(L)'
;MAVENNLEKQIVKPSEHLEKKASFEVQTEKKLEQREVSADKKVEKPDMGVPVTAGPVVVTDTDYRKQREAAVDSILADGLDQVFLKMSPEDQRRFKAEGEKTAAEINRLLDKAKVGVSKVMSLIKRWLGLIPGVNKYFLEQEAKIKADKILKIKKSL
;
A
#
# COMPACT_ATOMS: atom_id res chain seq x y z
N MET A 1 54.74 -40.36 -22.09
CA MET A 1 53.83 -40.12 -20.95
C MET A 1 52.93 -38.94 -21.32
N ALA A 2 51.62 -39.08 -21.09
CA ALA A 2 50.48 -38.21 -21.44
C ALA A 2 50.24 -38.06 -22.97
N VAL A 3 49.26 -38.67 -23.66
CA VAL A 3 47.90 -39.18 -23.38
C VAL A 3 46.84 -38.08 -23.15
N GLU A 4 45.92 -37.99 -24.13
CA GLU A 4 44.52 -37.45 -24.13
C GLU A 4 44.35 -35.92 -24.09
N ASN A 5 43.46 -35.23 -24.84
CA ASN A 5 42.25 -35.49 -25.66
C ASN A 5 42.17 -34.33 -26.68
N ASN A 6 41.89 -34.43 -27.98
CA ASN A 6 40.81 -35.03 -28.78
C ASN A 6 39.38 -34.47 -28.57
N LEU A 7 38.89 -33.87 -29.67
CA LEU A 7 37.54 -33.98 -30.26
C LEU A 7 36.53 -32.81 -30.12
N GLU A 8 36.07 -32.39 -31.31
CA GLU A 8 34.88 -31.65 -31.76
C GLU A 8 34.33 -30.45 -30.95
N LYS A 9 34.25 -29.22 -31.47
CA LYS A 9 33.50 -28.69 -32.64
C LYS A 9 31.96 -28.80 -32.50
N GLN A 10 31.35 -27.60 -32.53
CA GLN A 10 30.14 -27.25 -33.28
C GLN A 10 28.77 -27.36 -32.56
N ILE A 11 27.82 -26.52 -33.03
CA ILE A 11 26.34 -26.57 -32.84
C ILE A 11 25.87 -25.79 -31.58
N VAL A 12 25.04 -24.75 -31.56
CA VAL A 12 24.07 -24.11 -32.48
C VAL A 12 23.65 -22.73 -31.93
N LYS A 13 23.23 -21.85 -32.84
CA LYS A 13 22.50 -20.59 -32.58
C LYS A 13 21.11 -20.87 -31.98
N PRO A 14 20.60 -20.03 -31.07
CA PRO A 14 19.16 -19.89 -30.89
C PRO A 14 18.66 -18.71 -31.72
N SER A 15 17.90 -19.05 -32.77
CA SER A 15 16.94 -18.17 -33.41
C SER A 15 15.60 -18.40 -32.73
N GLU A 16 15.02 -17.39 -32.08
CA GLU A 16 13.57 -17.29 -31.92
C GLU A 16 13.12 -15.90 -32.37
N HIS A 17 12.67 -15.91 -33.61
CA HIS A 17 11.73 -14.98 -34.20
C HIS A 17 10.41 -15.05 -33.42
N LEU A 18 9.87 -13.91 -32.99
CA LEU A 18 8.44 -13.66 -33.10
C LEU A 18 8.21 -12.14 -33.23
N GLU A 19 8.12 -11.70 -34.49
CA GLU A 19 7.35 -10.53 -34.84
C GLU A 19 5.85 -10.85 -34.64
N LYS A 20 5.09 -9.93 -34.04
CA LYS A 20 3.93 -9.36 -34.72
C LYS A 20 3.39 -8.10 -34.05
N LYS A 21 3.02 -7.20 -34.95
CA LYS A 21 2.70 -5.79 -34.79
C LYS A 21 1.27 -5.58 -34.28
N ALA A 22 1.11 -4.44 -33.62
CA ALA A 22 -0.01 -3.50 -33.74
C ALA A 22 -1.43 -4.07 -33.86
N SER A 23 -2.22 -3.83 -32.80
CA SER A 23 -3.48 -3.11 -33.00
C SER A 23 -3.71 -2.17 -31.81
N PHE A 24 -3.68 -0.90 -32.14
CA PHE A 24 -4.15 0.22 -31.35
C PHE A 24 -5.63 0.34 -31.66
N GLU A 25 -6.50 0.14 -30.67
CA GLU A 25 -7.86 0.64 -30.76
C GLU A 25 -8.21 1.34 -29.45
N VAL A 26 -8.01 2.66 -29.49
CA VAL A 26 -8.62 3.62 -28.58
C VAL A 26 -10.09 3.68 -28.95
N GLN A 27 -10.96 3.29 -28.04
CA GLN A 27 -12.34 3.79 -28.01
C GLN A 27 -12.64 4.37 -26.64
N THR A 28 -12.51 5.69 -26.62
CA THR A 28 -13.21 6.63 -25.76
C THR A 28 -14.72 6.39 -25.80
N GLU A 29 -15.37 6.20 -24.66
CA GLU A 29 -16.71 6.74 -24.45
C GLU A 29 -16.86 7.27 -23.01
N LYS A 30 -17.02 8.59 -22.99
CA LYS A 30 -17.39 9.45 -21.89
C LYS A 30 -18.91 9.33 -21.73
N LYS A 31 -19.40 8.84 -20.58
CA LYS A 31 -20.80 9.09 -20.18
C LYS A 31 -20.88 9.44 -18.70
N LEU A 32 -20.83 10.75 -18.49
CA LEU A 32 -21.32 11.47 -17.33
C LEU A 32 -22.85 11.49 -17.39
N GLU A 33 -23.52 11.01 -16.36
CA GLU A 33 -24.91 11.32 -15.98
C GLU A 33 -25.03 10.86 -14.52
N GLN A 34 -24.71 11.72 -13.54
CA GLN A 34 -25.64 12.68 -12.93
C GLN A 34 -27.10 12.23 -13.01
N ARG A 35 -27.56 11.61 -11.92
CA ARG A 35 -28.98 11.52 -11.58
C ARG A 35 -29.16 11.89 -10.10
N GLU A 36 -29.07 13.19 -9.84
CA GLU A 36 -29.98 13.84 -8.90
C GLU A 36 -31.36 13.87 -9.61
N VAL A 37 -32.55 13.74 -9.02
CA VAL A 37 -33.10 14.33 -7.81
C VAL A 37 -34.43 13.64 -7.45
N SER A 38 -34.65 13.50 -6.14
CA SER A 38 -35.83 13.91 -5.37
C SER A 38 -37.18 13.16 -5.34
N ALA A 39 -37.74 13.31 -4.13
CA ALA A 39 -39.15 13.31 -3.68
C ALA A 39 -39.64 12.01 -3.02
N ASP A 40 -40.26 11.98 -1.83
CA ASP A 40 -40.71 12.97 -0.84
C ASP A 40 -41.23 12.13 0.36
N LYS A 41 -40.92 12.42 1.64
CA LYS A 41 -41.79 13.00 2.71
C LYS A 41 -41.22 12.43 4.05
N LYS A 42 -41.11 13.07 5.21
CA LYS A 42 -41.87 14.16 5.82
C LYS A 42 -41.05 14.78 6.99
N VAL A 43 -40.98 16.10 6.96
CA VAL A 43 -40.84 17.13 8.01
C VAL A 43 -40.98 16.70 9.48
N GLU A 44 -40.00 17.09 10.32
CA GLU A 44 -40.27 17.84 11.56
C GLU A 44 -39.07 18.76 11.90
N LYS A 45 -39.32 20.08 11.97
CA LYS A 45 -38.39 21.09 12.52
C LYS A 45 -38.51 21.08 14.05
N PRO A 46 -37.50 21.59 14.77
CA PRO A 46 -37.75 22.95 15.27
C PRO A 46 -36.60 23.91 15.02
N ASP A 47 -37.02 25.13 14.75
CA ASP A 47 -36.27 26.37 14.76
C ASP A 47 -35.90 26.73 16.21
N MET A 48 -34.62 26.98 16.48
CA MET A 48 -34.19 28.04 17.38
C MET A 48 -32.70 28.30 17.16
N GLY A 49 -32.40 29.51 16.67
CA GLY A 49 -31.05 30.00 16.50
C GLY A 49 -30.27 29.99 17.81
N VAL A 50 -29.06 29.45 17.73
CA VAL A 50 -27.97 29.78 18.64
C VAL A 50 -26.78 30.21 17.79
N PRO A 51 -26.08 31.31 18.11
CA PRO A 51 -24.82 31.61 17.46
C PRO A 51 -23.86 30.48 17.84
N VAL A 52 -23.44 29.67 16.87
CA VAL A 52 -22.33 28.74 17.08
C VAL A 52 -21.07 29.59 17.19
N THR A 53 -20.79 30.07 18.40
CA THR A 53 -19.44 30.45 18.80
C THR A 53 -18.53 29.26 18.50
N ALA A 54 -17.67 29.42 17.50
CA ALA A 54 -16.62 28.47 17.16
C ALA A 54 -15.66 28.37 18.35
N GLY A 55 -16.01 27.51 19.31
CA GLY A 55 -15.10 27.11 20.37
C GLY A 55 -13.95 26.27 19.82
N PRO A 56 -12.82 26.20 20.52
CA PRO A 56 -11.70 25.37 20.10
C PRO A 56 -12.12 23.90 20.05
N VAL A 57 -11.91 23.25 18.91
CA VAL A 57 -12.12 21.81 18.72
C VAL A 57 -11.14 21.05 19.62
N VAL A 58 -11.65 20.40 20.65
CA VAL A 58 -10.86 19.51 21.52
C VAL A 58 -10.65 18.20 20.76
N VAL A 59 -9.44 17.99 20.24
CA VAL A 59 -9.04 16.71 19.64
C VAL A 59 -9.09 15.61 20.69
N THR A 60 -9.86 14.55 20.43
CA THR A 60 -9.97 13.41 21.36
C THR A 60 -8.82 12.42 21.13
N ASP A 61 -8.53 11.57 22.12
CA ASP A 61 -7.56 10.46 21.97
C ASP A 61 -7.92 9.54 20.78
N THR A 62 -9.20 9.40 20.48
CA THR A 62 -9.67 8.60 19.34
C THR A 62 -9.31 9.24 18.00
N ASP A 63 -9.44 10.56 17.88
CA ASP A 63 -9.04 11.30 16.68
C ASP A 63 -7.54 11.17 16.44
N TYR A 64 -6.75 11.28 17.50
CA TYR A 64 -5.29 11.11 17.45
C TYR A 64 -4.90 9.72 16.94
N ARG A 65 -5.50 8.65 17.48
CA ARG A 65 -5.20 7.28 17.03
C ARG A 65 -5.56 7.05 15.57
N LYS A 66 -6.67 7.63 15.11
CA LYS A 66 -7.12 7.53 13.73
C LYS A 66 -6.18 8.27 12.77
N GLN A 67 -5.75 9.47 13.14
CA GLN A 67 -4.76 10.23 12.36
C GLN A 67 -3.41 9.51 12.30
N ARG A 68 -2.96 8.94 13.43
CA ARG A 68 -1.73 8.14 13.49
C ARG A 68 -1.82 6.89 12.62
N GLU A 69 -2.96 6.20 12.61
CA GLU A 69 -3.19 5.04 11.73
C GLU A 69 -3.08 5.41 10.26
N ALA A 70 -3.73 6.50 9.84
CA ALA A 70 -3.64 7.00 8.47
C ALA A 70 -2.20 7.39 8.09
N ALA A 71 -1.45 7.98 9.01
CA ALA A 71 -0.03 8.27 8.79
C ALA A 71 0.82 7.00 8.64
N VAL A 72 0.55 5.97 9.45
CA VAL A 72 1.20 4.65 9.33
C VAL A 72 0.88 4.03 7.98
N ASP A 73 -0.39 4.01 7.57
CA ASP A 73 -0.83 3.48 6.28
C ASP A 73 -0.13 4.18 5.10
N SER A 74 -0.07 5.52 5.13
CA SER A 74 0.64 6.30 4.13
C SER A 74 2.13 5.94 4.04
N ILE A 75 2.81 5.76 5.18
CA ILE A 75 4.23 5.31 5.20
C ILE A 75 4.39 3.89 4.65
N LEU A 76 3.43 3.00 4.93
CA LEU A 76 3.45 1.65 4.40
C LEU A 76 3.30 1.68 2.87
N ALA A 77 2.39 2.48 2.33
CA ALA A 77 2.15 2.61 0.89
C ALA A 77 3.27 3.33 0.13
N ASP A 78 4.00 4.24 0.77
CA ASP A 78 5.05 5.06 0.18
C ASP A 78 6.04 4.25 -0.68
N GLY A 79 6.14 4.59 -1.97
CA GLY A 79 7.06 3.96 -2.93
C GLY A 79 6.63 2.60 -3.48
N LEU A 80 5.40 2.13 -3.22
CA LEU A 80 4.91 0.83 -3.69
C LEU A 80 4.00 0.89 -4.91
N ASP A 81 3.64 2.07 -5.43
CA ASP A 81 2.69 2.23 -6.55
C ASP A 81 3.05 1.38 -7.78
N GLN A 82 4.31 1.43 -8.19
CA GLN A 82 4.81 0.71 -9.37
C GLN A 82 4.77 -0.81 -9.20
N VAL A 83 4.98 -1.29 -7.96
CA VAL A 83 4.89 -2.71 -7.63
C VAL A 83 3.42 -3.14 -7.57
N PHE A 84 2.58 -2.30 -6.97
CA PHE A 84 1.15 -2.51 -6.85
C PHE A 84 0.46 -2.65 -8.21
N LEU A 85 0.75 -1.75 -9.15
CA LEU A 85 0.18 -1.77 -10.49
C LEU A 85 0.58 -2.99 -11.33
N LYS A 86 1.69 -3.66 -10.98
CA LYS A 86 2.16 -4.88 -11.65
C LYS A 86 1.56 -6.16 -11.09
N MET A 87 0.89 -6.10 -9.94
CA MET A 87 0.24 -7.26 -9.32
C MET A 87 -1.08 -7.62 -10.01
N SER A 88 -1.49 -8.88 -9.88
CA SER A 88 -2.82 -9.31 -10.33
C SER A 88 -3.93 -8.60 -9.52
N PRO A 89 -5.15 -8.45 -10.05
CA PRO A 89 -6.25 -7.85 -9.29
C PRO A 89 -6.56 -8.57 -7.98
N GLU A 90 -6.33 -9.88 -7.91
CA GLU A 90 -6.50 -10.66 -6.69
C GLU A 90 -5.42 -10.34 -5.65
N ASP A 91 -4.16 -10.32 -6.08
CA ASP A 91 -3.03 -9.96 -5.22
C ASP A 91 -3.15 -8.52 -4.73
N GLN A 92 -3.58 -7.59 -5.58
CA GLN A 92 -3.85 -6.20 -5.21
C GLN A 92 -4.88 -6.09 -4.08
N ARG A 93 -6.01 -6.80 -4.19
CA ARG A 93 -7.05 -6.82 -3.14
C ARG A 93 -6.50 -7.38 -1.83
N ARG A 94 -5.79 -8.52 -1.90
CA ARG A 94 -5.19 -9.15 -0.73
C ARG A 94 -4.12 -8.27 -0.09
N PHE A 95 -3.28 -7.64 -0.90
CA PHE A 95 -2.20 -6.76 -0.47
C PHE A 95 -2.73 -5.52 0.25
N LYS A 96 -3.80 -4.90 -0.29
CA LYS A 96 -4.50 -3.77 0.35
C LYS A 96 -5.11 -4.17 1.69
N ALA A 97 -5.92 -5.23 1.70
CA ALA A 97 -6.57 -5.69 2.92
C ALA A 97 -5.57 -6.05 4.02
N GLU A 98 -4.43 -6.67 3.66
CA GLU A 98 -3.38 -6.97 4.64
C GLU A 98 -2.56 -5.74 5.04
N GLY A 99 -2.44 -4.74 4.15
CA GLY A 99 -1.82 -3.45 4.46
C GLY A 99 -2.60 -2.70 5.53
N GLU A 100 -3.93 -2.60 5.39
CA GLU A 100 -4.82 -1.99 6.37
C GLU A 100 -4.72 -2.68 7.74
N LYS A 101 -4.75 -4.03 7.76
CA LYS A 101 -4.56 -4.80 9.00
C LYS A 101 -3.19 -4.54 9.63
N THR A 102 -2.14 -4.48 8.81
CA THR A 102 -0.78 -4.24 9.26
C THR A 102 -0.66 -2.84 9.86
N ALA A 103 -1.27 -1.82 9.24
CA ALA A 103 -1.32 -0.47 9.76
C ALA A 103 -2.02 -0.43 11.12
N ALA A 104 -3.19 -1.06 11.25
CA ALA A 104 -3.93 -1.15 12.51
C ALA A 104 -3.13 -1.88 13.62
N GLU A 105 -2.43 -2.97 13.30
CA GLU A 105 -1.62 -3.70 14.27
C GLU A 105 -0.41 -2.87 14.74
N ILE A 106 0.27 -2.20 13.81
CA ILE A 106 1.35 -1.27 14.13
C ILE A 106 0.82 -0.12 14.98
N ASN A 107 -0.35 0.45 14.66
CA ASN A 107 -0.99 1.50 15.43
C ASN A 107 -1.21 1.07 16.89
N ARG A 108 -1.71 -0.14 17.11
CA ARG A 108 -1.87 -0.75 18.46
C ARG A 108 -0.53 -0.99 19.16
N LEU A 109 0.53 -1.32 18.42
CA LEU A 109 1.87 -1.45 19.00
C LEU A 109 2.42 -0.10 19.47
N LEU A 110 2.12 0.99 18.76
CA LEU A 110 2.58 2.33 19.11
C LEU A 110 1.96 2.86 20.41
N ASP A 111 0.78 2.37 20.80
CA ASP A 111 0.15 2.69 22.09
C ASP A 111 0.95 2.18 23.30
N LYS A 112 1.87 1.23 23.09
CA LYS A 112 2.67 0.67 24.18
C LYS A 112 3.80 1.62 24.57
N ALA A 113 4.08 1.71 25.87
CA ALA A 113 5.18 2.53 26.41
C ALA A 113 6.53 2.19 25.75
N LYS A 114 6.85 0.90 25.59
CA LYS A 114 8.07 0.40 24.93
C LYS A 114 7.72 -0.34 23.64
N VAL A 115 7.94 0.31 22.50
CA VAL A 115 7.74 -0.28 21.17
C VAL A 115 9.04 -0.95 20.74
N GLY A 116 8.97 -2.24 20.42
CA GLY A 116 10.12 -2.95 19.84
C GLY A 116 10.22 -2.70 18.34
N VAL A 117 11.29 -2.06 17.89
CA VAL A 117 11.57 -1.84 16.45
C VAL A 117 11.50 -3.14 15.66
N SER A 118 12.06 -4.22 16.22
CA SER A 118 12.05 -5.55 15.60
C SER A 118 10.64 -6.09 15.36
N LYS A 119 9.67 -5.74 16.22
CA LYS A 119 8.26 -6.17 16.08
C LYS A 119 7.62 -5.46 14.89
N VAL A 120 7.81 -4.14 14.79
CA VAL A 120 7.33 -3.32 13.67
C VAL A 120 7.96 -3.79 12.36
N MET A 121 9.28 -3.97 12.31
CA MET A 121 9.97 -4.49 11.12
C MET A 121 9.47 -5.87 10.71
N SER A 122 9.13 -6.74 11.67
CA SER A 122 8.62 -8.09 11.36
C SER A 122 7.23 -8.06 10.72
N LEU A 123 6.35 -7.17 11.17
CA LEU A 123 5.03 -6.97 10.55
C LEU A 123 5.18 -6.44 9.12
N ILE A 124 6.02 -5.42 8.92
CA ILE A 124 6.25 -4.84 7.59
C ILE A 124 6.86 -5.87 6.65
N LYS A 125 7.87 -6.64 7.08
CA LYS A 125 8.46 -7.71 6.25
C LYS A 125 7.45 -8.78 5.85
N ARG A 126 6.57 -9.18 6.78
CA ARG A 126 5.54 -10.18 6.52
C ARG A 126 4.56 -9.69 5.46
N TRP A 127 4.12 -8.44 5.57
CA TRP A 127 3.22 -7.82 4.61
C TRP A 127 3.87 -7.60 3.24
N LEU A 128 5.07 -7.01 3.19
CA LEU A 128 5.80 -6.83 1.93
C LEU A 128 6.16 -8.17 1.25
N GLY A 129 6.31 -9.24 2.03
CA GLY A 129 6.52 -10.59 1.51
C GLY A 129 5.33 -11.17 0.74
N LEU A 130 4.17 -10.52 0.74
CA LEU A 130 3.06 -10.86 -0.15
C LEU A 130 3.34 -10.50 -1.62
N ILE A 131 4.29 -9.61 -1.87
CA ILE A 131 4.66 -9.19 -3.22
C ILE A 131 5.39 -10.35 -3.92
N PRO A 132 4.87 -10.88 -5.03
CA PRO A 132 5.53 -11.97 -5.75
C PRO A 132 6.85 -11.50 -6.36
N GLY A 133 7.88 -12.34 -6.27
CA GLY A 133 9.19 -12.10 -6.91
C GLY A 133 10.06 -11.03 -6.24
N VAL A 134 9.69 -10.55 -5.05
CA VAL A 134 10.47 -9.54 -4.33
C VAL A 134 11.70 -10.14 -3.64
N ASN A 135 12.81 -9.40 -3.65
CA ASN A 135 14.07 -9.84 -3.07
C ASN A 135 14.08 -9.68 -1.53
N LYS A 136 14.73 -10.60 -0.82
CA LYS A 136 14.86 -10.55 0.66
C LYS A 136 15.52 -9.27 1.16
N TYR A 137 16.55 -8.79 0.46
CA TYR A 137 17.23 -7.55 0.82
C TYR A 137 16.31 -6.33 0.72
N PHE A 138 15.42 -6.30 -0.30
CA PHE A 138 14.41 -5.25 -0.42
C PHE A 138 13.47 -5.27 0.78
N LEU A 139 12.93 -6.45 1.15
CA LEU A 139 12.05 -6.59 2.30
C LEU A 139 12.68 -6.06 3.59
N GLU A 140 13.96 -6.37 3.80
CA GLU A 140 14.69 -5.95 4.98
C GLU A 140 14.95 -4.43 5.01
N GLN A 141 15.40 -3.86 3.90
CA GLN A 141 15.69 -2.43 3.79
C GLN A 141 14.42 -1.59 3.89
N GLU A 142 13.37 -1.96 3.14
CA GLU A 142 12.09 -1.27 3.20
C GLU A 142 11.47 -1.34 4.58
N ALA A 143 11.50 -2.52 5.22
CA ALA A 143 11.01 -2.64 6.58
C ALA A 143 11.79 -1.78 7.58
N LYS A 144 13.11 -1.65 7.41
CA LYS A 144 13.95 -0.79 8.26
C LYS A 144 13.62 0.69 8.07
N ILE A 145 13.53 1.14 6.82
CA ILE A 145 13.22 2.54 6.47
C ILE A 145 11.82 2.92 6.97
N LYS A 146 10.81 2.08 6.69
CA LYS A 146 9.43 2.32 7.10
C LYS A 146 9.27 2.25 8.62
N ALA A 147 9.90 1.29 9.29
CA ALA A 147 9.86 1.23 10.77
C ALA A 147 10.48 2.48 11.42
N ASP A 148 11.59 3.00 10.88
CA ASP A 148 12.21 4.23 11.37
C ASP A 148 11.27 5.43 11.22
N LYS A 149 10.64 5.60 10.04
CA LYS A 149 9.62 6.63 9.79
C LYS A 149 8.43 6.51 10.76
N ILE A 150 7.92 5.30 10.97
CA ILE A 150 6.77 5.04 11.86
C ILE A 150 7.09 5.40 13.31
N LEU A 151 8.28 5.05 13.80
CA LEU A 151 8.69 5.35 15.17
C LEU A 151 8.90 6.84 15.41
N LYS A 152 9.27 7.59 14.37
CA LYS A 152 9.37 9.06 14.43
C LYS A 152 8.01 9.73 14.66
N ILE A 153 6.91 9.13 14.20
CA ILE A 153 5.55 9.66 14.48
C ILE A 153 5.31 9.70 15.99
N LYS A 154 5.63 8.61 16.71
CA LYS A 154 5.47 8.55 18.18
C LYS A 154 6.35 9.58 18.91
N LYS A 155 7.49 9.95 18.35
CA LYS A 155 8.42 10.91 18.97
C LYS A 155 8.03 12.37 18.71
N SER A 156 7.26 12.63 17.66
CA SER A 156 6.93 13.98 17.19
C SER A 156 5.52 14.44 17.61
N LEU A 157 4.78 13.56 18.27
CA LEU A 157 3.45 13.79 18.85
C LEU A 157 3.58 13.80 20.38
#